data_AF-A0AAJ6JJK0-F1
#
_entry.id   AF-A0AAJ6JJK0-F1
#
_cell.length_a   1.000
_cell.length_b   1.000
_cell.length_c   1.000
_cell.angle_alpha   90.00
_cell.angle_beta   90.00
_cell.angle_gamma   90.00
#
_symmetry.space_group_name_H-M   'P 1'
#
loop_
_entity.id
_entity.type
_entity.pdbx_description
1 polymer ?
#
loop_
_entity_poly.entity_id
_entity_poly.type
_entity_poly.pdbx_seq_one_letter_code
_entity_poly.pdbx_strand_id
1 'polypeptide(L)' 'MNKGIEYRGHRLLVIEQPGGGSLVEITPLAGGQAIRTMTYQTSQEALAAARANVDSHPEAKRD' A
#
# COMPACT_ATOMS: atom_id res chain seq x y z
N MET A 1 -3.32 -1.96 -15.38
CA MET A 1 -2.24 -2.94 -15.15
C MET A 1 -1.90 -2.93 -13.67
N ASN A 2 -2.04 -4.04 -12.96
CA ASN A 2 -1.81 -4.06 -11.51
C ASN A 2 -0.33 -4.29 -11.22
N LYS A 3 0.32 -3.35 -10.52
CA LYS A 3 1.76 -3.42 -10.20
C LYS A 3 1.92 -3.65 -8.70
N GLY A 4 2.37 -4.85 -8.34
CA GLY A 4 2.58 -5.26 -6.95
C GLY A 4 4.06 -5.28 -6.58
N ILE A 5 4.40 -4.78 -5.40
CA ILE A 5 5.74 -4.91 -4.80
C ILE A 5 5.64 -5.34 -3.34
N GLU A 6 6.67 -6.00 -2.83
CA GLU A 6 6.80 -6.30 -1.41
C GLU A 6 7.70 -5.26 -0.74
N TYR A 7 7.32 -4.81 0.46
CA TYR A 7 8.03 -3.79 1.21
C TYR A 7 7.83 -4.00 2.72
N ARG A 8 8.92 -4.17 3.48
CA ARG A 8 8.90 -4.28 4.96
C ARG A 8 7.82 -5.23 5.50
N GLY A 9 7.74 -6.45 4.94
CA GLY A 9 6.76 -7.45 5.38
C GLY A 9 5.33 -7.20 4.91
N HIS A 10 5.11 -6.24 4.01
CA HIS A 10 3.80 -5.91 3.44
C HIS A 10 3.83 -6.07 1.92
N ARG A 11 2.72 -6.49 1.34
CA ARG A 11 2.47 -6.45 -0.11
C ARG A 11 1.74 -5.16 -0.44
N LEU A 12 2.32 -4.37 -1.34
CA LEU A 12 1.74 -3.13 -1.86
C LEU A 12 1.27 -3.37 -3.29
N LEU A 13 -0.04 -3.32 -3.52
CA LEU A 13 -0.64 -3.54 -4.82
C LEU A 13 -1.23 -2.23 -5.35
N VAL A 14 -0.66 -1.70 -6.44
CA VAL A 14 -1.25 -0.57 -7.14
C VAL A 14 -2.37 -1.04 -8.06
N ILE A 15 -3.53 -0.43 -7.90
CA ILE A 15 -4.74 -0.71 -8.66
C ILE A 15 -5.16 0.57 -9.37
N GLU A 16 -5.01 0.61 -10.69
CA GLU A 16 -5.46 1.72 -11.53
C GLU A 16 -7.00 1.72 -11.60
N GLN A 17 -7.63 2.89 -11.41
CA GLN A 17 -9.08 2.99 -11.41
C GLN A 17 -9.64 3.38 -12.79
N PRO A 18 -10.77 2.77 -13.21
CA PRO A 18 -11.50 3.23 -14.39
C PRO A 18 -12.12 4.59 -14.09
N GLY A 19 -11.57 5.66 -14.70
CA GLY A 19 -11.91 7.05 -14.41
C GLY A 19 -10.70 7.94 -14.09
N GLY A 20 -9.51 7.35 -13.99
CA GLY A 20 -8.28 8.05 -13.65
C GLY A 20 -7.90 7.88 -12.18
N GLY A 21 -6.61 7.94 -11.91
CA GLY A 21 -6.05 7.73 -10.58
C GLY A 21 -5.69 6.28 -10.25
N SER A 22 -5.08 6.10 -9.09
CA SER A 22 -4.47 4.87 -8.62
C SER A 22 -4.72 4.70 -7.13
N LEU A 23 -5.16 3.51 -6.75
CA LEU A 23 -5.26 3.08 -5.35
C LEU A 23 -4.07 2.20 -5.02
N VAL A 24 -3.73 2.16 -3.74
CA VAL A 24 -2.82 1.15 -3.20
C VAL A 24 -3.61 0.28 -2.23
N GLU A 25 -3.38 -1.02 -2.31
CA GLU A 25 -3.77 -1.97 -1.28
C GLU A 25 -2.51 -2.43 -0.55
N ILE A 26 -2.52 -2.31 0.77
CA ILE A 26 -1.43 -2.69 1.67
C ILE A 26 -1.89 -3.92 2.43
N THR A 27 -1.24 -5.06 2.18
CA THR A 27 -1.60 -6.33 2.82
C THR A 27 -0.42 -6.83 3.65
N PRO A 28 -0.54 -6.96 4.98
CA PRO A 28 0.49 -7.56 5.81
C PRO A 28 0.73 -9.02 5.40
N LEU A 29 2.00 -9.41 5.20
CA LEU A 29 2.35 -10.79 4.84
C LEU A 29 2.22 -11.74 6.02
N ALA A 30 2.29 -11.24 7.26
CA ALA A 30 2.11 -12.01 8.49
C ALA A 30 0.66 -12.47 8.73
N GLY A 31 -0.28 -12.10 7.85
CA GLY A 31 -1.71 -12.28 8.05
C GLY A 31 -2.29 -11.10 8.81
N GLY A 32 -3.29 -10.45 8.23
CA GLY A 32 -3.88 -9.24 8.77
C GLY A 32 -4.89 -8.63 7.82
N GLN A 33 -5.56 -7.56 8.25
CA GLN A 33 -6.50 -6.85 7.39
C GLN A 33 -5.74 -6.06 6.33
N ALA A 34 -6.11 -6.25 5.07
CA ALA A 34 -5.63 -5.40 3.99
C ALA A 34 -6.23 -3.99 4.15
N ILE A 35 -5.36 -2.98 4.10
CA ILE A 35 -5.76 -1.58 4.16
C ILE A 35 -5.69 -1.01 2.75
N ARG A 36 -6.78 -0.38 2.30
CA ARG A 36 -6.80 0.31 1.01
C ARG A 36 -6.69 1.80 1.24
N THR A 37 -5.70 2.43 0.60
CA THR A 37 -5.49 3.87 0.71
C THR A 37 -6.40 4.65 -0.22
N MET A 38 -6.46 5.97 -0.05
CA MET A 38 -7.19 6.91 -0.91
C MET A 38 -6.70 6.89 -2.37
N THR A 39 -7.52 7.43 -3.28
CA THR A 39 -7.18 7.58 -4.71
C THR A 39 -6.11 8.66 -4.89
N TYR A 40 -4.99 8.28 -5.51
CA TYR A 40 -3.91 9.18 -5.91
C TYR A 40 -3.94 9.42 -7.41
N GLN A 41 -3.35 10.52 -7.87
CA GLN A 41 -3.33 10.84 -9.31
C GLN A 41 -2.42 9.89 -10.10
N THR A 42 -1.39 9.33 -9.45
CA THR A 42 -0.40 8.46 -10.10
C THR A 42 -0.05 7.24 -9.25
N SER A 43 0.37 6.16 -9.93
CA SER A 43 0.91 4.94 -9.30
C SER A 43 2.12 5.20 -8.41
N GLN A 44 2.98 6.17 -8.76
CA GLN A 44 4.18 6.50 -7.98
C GLN A 44 3.82 7.19 -6.67
N GLU A 45 2.87 8.11 -6.70
CA GLU A 45 2.35 8.79 -5.52
C GLU A 45 1.65 7.80 -4.58
N ALA A 46 0.83 6.89 -5.15
CA ALA A 46 0.20 5.81 -4.40
C ALA A 46 1.23 4.93 -3.68
N LEU A 47 2.32 4.54 -4.37
CA LEU A 47 3.39 3.75 -3.77
C LEU A 47 4.17 4.51 -2.70
N ALA A 48 4.44 5.80 -2.90
CA ALA A 48 5.14 6.62 -1.91
C ALA A 48 4.31 6.75 -0.62
N ALA A 49 3.01 7.01 -0.75
CA ALA A 49 2.10 7.06 0.38
C ALA A 49 1.95 5.70 1.08
N ALA A 50 1.91 4.61 0.31
CA ALA A 50 1.89 3.24 0.84
C ALA A 50 3.09 2.95 1.74
N ARG A 51 4.29 3.28 1.25
CA ARG A 51 5.54 3.11 1.99
C ARG A 51 5.55 3.98 3.24
N ALA A 52 5.15 5.24 3.13
CA ALA A 52 5.05 6.13 4.29
C ALA A 52 4.07 5.61 5.34
N ASN A 53 2.96 4.97 4.94
CA ASN A 53 2.00 4.38 5.87
C ASN A 53 2.59 3.19 6.63
N VAL A 54 3.29 2.30 5.91
CA VAL A 54 4.04 1.17 6.50
C VAL A 54 5.18 1.68 7.40
N ASP A 55 5.87 2.74 7.00
CA ASP A 55 6.95 3.32 7.80
C ASP A 55 6.44 4.04 9.07
N SER A 56 5.24 4.62 9.01
CA SER A 56 4.58 5.28 10.14
C SER A 56 3.92 4.30 11.11
N HIS A 57 3.61 3.09 10.63
CA HIS A 57 3.18 1.96 11.46
C HIS A 57 4.30 0.93 11.51
N PRO A 58 5.42 1.20 12.21
CA PRO A 58 6.31 0.12 12.56
C PRO A 58 5.46 -0.86 13.37
N GLU A 59 5.30 -2.09 12.90
CA GLU A 59 4.81 -3.21 13.70
C GLU A 59 5.85 -3.57 14.80
N ALA A 60 6.30 -2.58 15.56
CA ALA A 60 7.24 -2.67 16.66
C ALA A 60 6.80 -1.62 17.69
N LYS A 61 6.23 -1.96 18.84
CA LYS A 61 6.60 -3.08 19.71
C LYS A 61 5.33 -3.58 20.41
N ARG A 62 5.04 -4.88 20.31
CA ARG A 62 4.29 -5.55 21.37
C ARG A 62 5.32 -5.79 22.48
N ASP A 63 5.14 -5.08 23.59
CA ASP A 63 5.81 -5.29 24.89
C ASP A 63 5.66 -6.74 25.37
#